data_AF-A0A7W7WRN4-F1
#
_entry.id   AF-A0A7W7WRN4-F1
#
_cell.length_a   1.000
_cell.length_b   1.000
_cell.length_c   1.000
_cell.angle_alpha   90.00
_cell.angle_beta   90.00
_cell.angle_gamma   90.00
#
_symmetry.space_group_name_H-M   'P 1'
#
loop_
_entity.id
_entity.type
_entity.pdbx_description
1 polymer ?
#
loop_
_entity_poly.entity_id
_entity_poly.type
_entity_poly.pdbx_seq_one_letter_code
_entity_poly.pdbx_strand_id
1 'polypeptide(L)'
;MIIDCNRCTGHGAACGDCLVSALLDAPPVEARLTADEQRAIEAFGLAGFDVQVLDDTSGSVPPTPIPVAPLPSMPARPTSRPRSRSRTRRPRQVA
;
A
#
# COMPACT_ATOMS: atom_id res chain seq x y z
N MET A 1 -4.48 -0.33 -27.98
CA MET A 1 -5.38 -1.25 -28.73
C MET A 1 -6.77 -1.08 -28.14
N ILE A 2 -7.81 -0.86 -28.97
CA ILE A 2 -9.19 -0.62 -28.54
C ILE A 2 -10.07 -1.66 -29.24
N ILE A 3 -10.93 -2.35 -28.49
CA ILE A 3 -11.89 -3.34 -29.02
C ILE A 3 -13.30 -2.74 -28.95
N ASP A 4 -13.92 -2.51 -30.11
CA ASP A 4 -15.30 -2.00 -30.21
C ASP A 4 -16.28 -3.16 -30.32
N CYS A 5 -16.78 -3.63 -29.18
CA CYS A 5 -17.69 -4.76 -29.11
C CYS A 5 -19.03 -4.48 -29.82
N ASN A 6 -19.47 -3.21 -29.90
CA ASN A 6 -20.71 -2.83 -30.57
C ASN A 6 -20.63 -2.90 -32.11
N ARG A 7 -19.42 -2.99 -32.67
CA ARG A 7 -19.18 -3.16 -34.12
C ARG A 7 -18.61 -4.53 -34.50
N CYS A 8 -18.42 -5.42 -33.54
CA CYS A 8 -17.94 -6.77 -33.81
C CYS A 8 -19.00 -7.55 -34.62
N THR A 9 -18.62 -8.10 -35.77
CA THR A 9 -19.55 -8.85 -36.64
C THR A 9 -19.95 -10.22 -36.08
N GLY A 10 -19.27 -10.70 -35.03
CA GLY A 10 -19.64 -11.89 -34.26
C GLY A 10 -20.63 -11.63 -33.12
N HIS A 11 -21.21 -10.43 -33.03
CA HIS A 11 -22.08 -10.03 -31.91
C HIS A 11 -23.33 -10.91 -31.81
N GLY A 12 -23.66 -11.39 -30.61
CA GLY A 12 -24.78 -12.31 -30.35
C GLY A 12 -24.32 -13.64 -29.76
N ALA A 13 -24.63 -14.77 -30.40
CA ALA A 13 -24.34 -16.11 -29.87
C ALA A 13 -22.83 -16.37 -29.64
N ALA A 14 -21.96 -15.80 -30.47
CA ALA A 14 -20.51 -15.93 -30.31
C ALA A 14 -19.91 -14.98 -29.26
N CYS A 15 -20.68 -14.02 -28.73
CA CYS A 15 -20.22 -13.21 -27.60
C CYS A 15 -20.11 -14.05 -26.33
N GLY A 16 -20.98 -15.04 -26.11
CA GLY A 16 -20.89 -15.92 -24.93
C GLY A 16 -19.54 -16.66 -24.82
N ASP A 17 -18.89 -16.92 -25.96
CA ASP A 17 -17.56 -17.55 -26.05
C ASP A 17 -16.41 -16.54 -26.24
N CYS A 18 -16.71 -15.23 -26.27
CA CYS A 18 -15.72 -14.18 -26.43
C CYS A 18 -15.01 -13.92 -25.09
N LEU A 19 -13.67 -13.84 -25.12
CA LEU A 19 -12.84 -13.47 -23.96
C LEU A 19 -13.34 -12.19 -23.26
N VAL A 20 -13.83 -11.21 -24.03
CA VAL A 20 -14.33 -9.94 -23.46
C VAL A 20 -15.60 -10.16 -22.65
N SER A 21 -16.52 -11.02 -23.10
CA SER A 21 -17.71 -11.36 -22.32
C SER A 21 -17.35 -12.15 -21.07
N ALA A 22 -16.40 -13.10 -21.15
CA ALA A 22 -15.91 -13.82 -19.97
C ALA A 22 -15.27 -12.88 -18.91
N LEU A 23 -14.65 -11.77 -19.34
CA LEU A 23 -14.09 -10.75 -18.45
C LEU A 23 -15.17 -9.82 -17.87
N LEU A 24 -16.25 -9.55 -18.61
CA LEU A 24 -17.36 -8.70 -18.15
C LEU A 24 -18.36 -9.45 -17.26
N ASP A 25 -18.59 -10.74 -17.54
CA ASP A 25 -19.45 -11.64 -16.76
C ASP A 25 -18.71 -12.27 -15.58
N ALA A 26 -17.42 -11.93 -15.39
CA ALA A 26 -16.69 -12.34 -14.21
C ALA A 26 -17.48 -11.87 -12.97
N PRO A 27 -17.90 -12.80 -12.09
CA PRO A 27 -18.65 -12.41 -10.90
C PRO A 27 -17.81 -11.39 -10.14
N PRO A 28 -18.42 -10.30 -9.65
CA PRO A 28 -17.67 -9.30 -8.91
C PRO A 28 -16.97 -10.02 -7.78
N VAL A 29 -15.63 -9.96 -7.78
CA VAL A 29 -14.87 -10.38 -6.61
C VAL A 29 -15.28 -9.38 -5.55
N GLU A 30 -16.02 -9.84 -4.54
CA GLU A 30 -16.33 -9.01 -3.39
C GLU A 30 -14.99 -8.67 -2.71
N ALA A 31 -14.43 -7.52 -3.06
CA ALA A 31 -13.23 -7.01 -2.45
C ALA A 31 -13.55 -6.66 -1.01
N ARG A 32 -13.25 -7.61 -0.14
CA ARG A 32 -13.47 -7.48 1.28
C ARG A 32 -12.21 -6.90 1.88
N LEU A 33 -12.37 -5.80 2.61
CA LEU A 33 -11.27 -5.23 3.38
C LEU A 33 -10.71 -6.30 4.31
N THR A 34 -9.40 -6.48 4.23
CA THR A 34 -8.65 -7.28 5.19
C THR A 34 -8.69 -6.60 6.57
N ALA A 35 -8.40 -7.38 7.62
CA ALA A 35 -8.37 -6.83 8.98
C ALA A 35 -7.36 -5.67 9.13
N ASP A 36 -6.23 -5.75 8.43
CA ASP A 36 -5.20 -4.70 8.47
C ASP A 36 -5.65 -3.43 7.75
N GLU A 37 -6.32 -3.56 6.60
CA GLU A 37 -6.89 -2.42 5.88
C GLU A 37 -7.99 -1.73 6.69
N GLN A 38 -8.84 -2.52 7.35
CA GLN A 38 -9.90 -1.99 8.21
C GLN A 38 -9.32 -1.22 9.40
N ARG A 39 -8.26 -1.76 10.00
CA ARG A 39 -7.52 -1.08 11.08
C ARG A 39 -6.82 0.19 10.60
N ALA A 40 -6.32 0.22 9.37
CA ALA A 40 -5.70 1.41 8.79
C ALA A 40 -6.74 2.53 8.61
N ILE A 41 -7.94 2.21 8.10
CA ILE A 41 -9.05 3.16 7.95
C ILE A 41 -9.42 3.77 9.30
N GLU A 42 -9.56 2.95 10.35
CA GLU A 42 -9.83 3.43 11.71
C GLU A 42 -8.74 4.39 12.22
N ALA A 43 -7.47 4.04 12.02
CA ALA A 43 -6.34 4.87 12.42
C ALA A 43 -6.36 6.24 11.72
N PHE A 44 -6.68 6.29 10.43
CA PHE A 44 -6.79 7.54 9.69
C PHE A 44 -7.99 8.39 10.14
N GLY A 45 -9.15 7.78 10.39
CA GLY A 45 -10.31 8.49 10.92
C GLY A 45 -10.02 9.12 12.29
N LEU A 46 -9.34 8.40 13.18
CA LEU A 46 -8.93 8.93 14.49
C LEU A 46 -7.90 10.06 14.39
N ALA A 47 -7.11 10.11 13.32
CA ALA A 47 -6.19 11.21 13.04
C ALA A 47 -6.87 12.42 12.37
N GLY A 48 -8.19 12.37 12.13
CA GLY A 48 -8.98 13.47 11.57
C GLY A 48 -8.97 13.54 10.05
N PHE A 49 -8.57 12.46 9.37
CA PHE A 49 -8.68 12.38 7.92
C PHE A 49 -10.09 11.99 7.49
N ASP A 50 -10.56 12.58 6.37
CA ASP A 50 -11.75 12.14 5.67
C ASP A 50 -11.38 10.97 4.73
N VAL A 51 -11.76 9.76 5.10
CA VAL A 51 -11.34 8.53 4.43
C VAL A 51 -12.45 8.05 3.50
N GLN A 52 -12.15 7.91 2.21
CA GLN A 52 -13.04 7.30 1.22
C GLN A 52 -12.56 5.90 0.85
N VAL A 53 -13.47 4.93 0.94
CA VAL A 53 -13.26 3.56 0.43
C VAL A 53 -13.80 3.54 -1.00
N LEU A 54 -12.95 3.18 -1.96
CA LEU A 54 -13.32 3.06 -3.36
C LEU A 54 -13.70 1.62 -3.65
N ASP A 55 -14.83 1.40 -4.30
CA ASP A 55 -15.19 0.11 -4.85
C ASP A 55 -14.43 -0.12 -6.17
N ASP A 56 -14.02 -1.36 -6.43
CA ASP A 56 -13.30 -1.78 -7.64
C ASP A 56 -14.07 -1.53 -8.95
N THR A 57 -15.36 -1.23 -8.86
CA THR A 57 -16.21 -0.81 -9.99
C THR A 57 -15.91 0.60 -10.50
N SER A 58 -15.18 1.42 -9.72
CA SER A 58 -14.69 2.74 -10.15
C SER A 58 -13.41 2.61 -10.99
N GLY A 59 -13.53 1.97 -12.15
CA GLY A 59 -12.58 2.04 -13.27
C GLY A 59 -11.10 2.01 -12.90
N SER A 60 -10.53 0.81 -12.79
CA SER A 60 -9.08 0.58 -12.71
C SER A 60 -8.32 1.32 -13.82
N VAL A 61 -7.84 2.52 -13.53
CA VAL A 61 -6.61 3.02 -14.15
C VAL A 61 -5.51 2.13 -13.58
N PRO A 62 -4.79 1.34 -14.41
CA PRO A 62 -3.70 0.52 -13.89
C PRO A 62 -2.73 1.43 -13.13
N PRO A 63 -2.25 1.04 -11.92
CA PRO A 63 -1.29 1.85 -11.21
C PRO A 63 -0.08 2.03 -12.13
N THR A 64 0.18 3.26 -12.55
CA THR A 64 1.43 3.56 -13.23
C THR A 64 2.54 3.16 -12.27
N PRO A 65 3.57 2.41 -12.72
CA PRO A 65 4.67 2.04 -11.85
C PRO A 65 5.28 3.32 -11.29
N ILE A 66 5.12 3.53 -9.97
CA ILE A 66 5.76 4.64 -9.28
C ILE A 66 7.26 4.39 -9.41
N PRO A 67 8.06 5.33 -9.95
CA PRO A 67 9.50 5.17 -9.98
C PRO A 67 9.99 5.05 -8.53
N VAL A 68 10.46 3.85 -8.17
CA VAL A 68 11.06 3.60 -6.86
C VAL A 68 12.40 4.33 -6.84
N ALA A 69 12.42 5.54 -6.28
CA ALA A 69 13.67 6.23 -6.03
C ALA A 69 14.51 5.37 -5.06
N PRO A 70 15.81 5.17 -5.31
CA PRO A 70 16.67 4.46 -4.37
C PRO A 70 16.62 5.18 -3.01
N LEU A 71 16.44 4.41 -1.95
CA LEU A 71 16.45 4.93 -0.59
C LEU A 71 17.76 5.71 -0.36
N PRO A 72 17.71 6.90 0.26
CA PRO A 72 18.93 7.62 0.62
C PRO A 72 19.76 6.76 1.57
N SER A 73 21.05 6.60 1.28
CA SER A 73 21.99 5.91 2.15
C SER A 73 21.97 6.55 3.53
N MET A 74 21.49 5.81 4.53
CA MET A 74 21.54 6.30 5.91
C MET A 74 23.01 6.46 6.33
N PRO A 75 23.39 7.58 6.96
CA PRO A 75 24.73 7.73 7.50
C PRO A 75 24.97 6.65 8.56
N ALA A 76 26.20 6.14 8.60
CA ALA A 76 26.62 5.16 9.59
C ALA A 76 26.25 5.65 11.00
N ARG A 77 25.51 4.82 11.75
CA ARG A 77 25.11 5.12 13.12
C ARG A 77 26.38 5.42 13.93
N PRO A 78 26.52 6.60 14.56
CA PRO A 78 27.68 6.89 15.37
C PRO A 78 27.76 5.85 16.48
N THR A 79 28.85 5.07 16.49
CA THR A 79 29.09 4.12 17.56
C THR A 79 29.26 4.93 18.84
N SER A 80 28.34 4.74 19.78
CA SER A 80 28.42 5.41 21.07
C SER A 80 29.70 4.98 21.76
N ARG A 81 30.74 5.83 21.72
CA ARG A 81 31.99 5.65 22.47
C ARG A 81 31.61 5.46 23.95
N PRO A 82 31.98 4.34 24.58
CA PRO A 82 31.64 4.11 25.98
C PRO A 82 32.24 5.25 26.81
N ARG A 83 31.37 6.01 27.50
CA ARG A 83 31.78 7.00 28.49
C ARG A 83 32.59 6.26 29.56
N SER A 84 33.92 6.39 29.52
CA SER A 84 34.78 5.97 30.60
C SER A 84 34.33 6.71 31.87
N ARG A 85 33.64 5.99 32.77
CA ARG A 85 33.32 6.48 34.11
C ARG A 85 34.65 6.64 34.85
N SER A 86 35.22 7.83 34.80
CA SER A 86 36.26 8.27 35.73
C SER A 86 35.64 8.30 37.13
N ARG A 87 35.74 7.17 37.83
CA ARG A 87 35.51 7.07 39.28
C ARG A 87 36.59 7.91 39.96
N THR A 88 36.33 9.20 40.16
CA THR A 88 37.05 10.00 41.15
C THR A 88 36.64 9.51 42.53
N ARG A 89 37.45 8.61 43.09
CA ARG A 89 37.33 8.12 44.46
C ARG A 89 37.78 9.27 45.38
N ARG A 90 36.82 10.04 45.90
CA ARG A 90 37.05 11.08 46.91
C ARG A 90 37.41 10.37 48.23
N PRO A 91 38.57 10.61 48.87
CA PRO A 91 38.85 10.02 50.17
C PRO A 91 37.95 10.66 51.23
N ARG A 92 37.31 9.83 52.04
CA ARG A 92 36.63 10.24 53.29
C ARG A 92 37.72 10.78 54.23
N GLN A 93 37.66 12.07 54.57
CA GLN A 93 38.33 12.57 55.76
C GLN A 93 37.53 12.09 56.98
N VAL A 94 38.21 11.39 57.89
CA VAL A 94 37.71 11.04 59.23
C VAL A 94 38.26 12.11 60.18
N ALA A 95 37.39 12.54 61.10
CA ALA A 95 37.59 13.58 62.10
C ALA A 95 38.74 13.30 63.06
#